data_AF-A0A1H3ZDW3-F1
#
_entry.id   AF-A0A1H3ZDW3-F1
#
_cell.length_a   1.000
_cell.length_b   1.000
_cell.length_c   1.000
_cell.angle_alpha   90.00
_cell.angle_beta   90.00
_cell.angle_gamma   90.00
#
_symmetry.space_group_name_H-M   'P 1'
#
loop_
_entity.id
_entity.type
_entity.pdbx_description
1 polymer ?
#
loop_
_entity_poly.entity_id
_entity_poly.type
_entity_poly.pdbx_seq_one_letter_code
_entity_poly.pdbx_strand_id
1 'polypeptide(L)'
;MLQGFKEFISRGNAMEMAVGIVIGAAFGKVVDALVEGIINPLIGGLFGAVNFAEAWAVKIGPATISFGMVINALIYFLLVAAAVYFLIVVPMNRLAAMRKAKDEEPAAPADDVRILTEIRDLLANNQQPRV
;
A
#
# COMPACT_ATOMS: atom_id res chain seq x y z
N MET A 1 -0.36 -26.62 21.67
CA MET A 1 0.41 -25.54 21.02
C MET A 1 0.19 -25.48 19.51
N LEU A 2 0.53 -26.54 18.74
CA LEU A 2 0.32 -26.54 17.27
C LEU A 2 -1.15 -26.34 16.84
N GLN A 3 -2.10 -26.90 17.60
CA GLN A 3 -3.53 -26.75 17.31
C GLN A 3 -4.02 -25.31 17.51
N GLY A 4 -3.64 -24.67 18.62
CA GLY A 4 -3.92 -23.25 18.87
C GLY A 4 -3.23 -22.28 17.90
N PHE A 5 -2.06 -22.65 17.36
CA PHE A 5 -1.39 -21.90 16.30
C PHE A 5 -2.11 -22.01 14.95
N LYS A 6 -2.56 -23.22 14.58
CA LYS A 6 -3.42 -23.42 13.39
C LYS A 6 -4.71 -22.60 13.50
N GLU A 7 -5.31 -22.58 14.68
CA GLU A 7 -6.55 -21.85 14.99
C GLU A 7 -6.35 -20.33 15.08
N PHE A 8 -5.12 -19.87 15.30
CA PHE A 8 -4.72 -18.47 15.20
C PHE A 8 -4.54 -18.03 13.75
N ILE A 9 -3.84 -18.82 12.93
CA ILE A 9 -3.65 -18.52 11.51
C ILE A 9 -4.96 -18.61 10.73
N SER A 10 -5.86 -19.53 11.11
CA SER A 10 -7.15 -19.69 10.45
C SER A 10 -8.12 -18.52 10.68
N ARG A 11 -7.79 -17.55 11.54
CA ARG A 11 -8.62 -16.36 11.82
C ARG A 11 -8.62 -15.30 10.70
N GLY A 12 -8.03 -15.58 9.52
CA GLY A 12 -8.08 -14.73 8.32
C GLY A 12 -7.25 -13.44 8.43
N ASN A 13 -7.59 -12.58 9.38
CA ASN A 13 -6.92 -11.31 9.68
C ASN A 13 -5.40 -11.46 9.93
N ALA A 14 -5.00 -12.54 10.61
CA ALA A 14 -3.58 -12.80 10.87
C ALA A 14 -2.81 -13.19 9.58
N MET A 15 -3.46 -13.90 8.65
CA MET A 15 -2.85 -14.32 7.40
C MET A 15 -2.68 -13.14 6.45
N GLU A 16 -3.70 -12.29 6.32
CA GLU A 16 -3.64 -11.07 5.49
C GLU A 16 -2.53 -10.11 5.97
N MET A 17 -2.46 -9.87 7.28
CA MET A 17 -1.41 -9.03 7.87
C MET A 17 -0.01 -9.62 7.65
N ALA A 18 0.14 -10.93 7.85
CA ALA A 18 1.43 -11.61 7.64
C ALA A 18 1.90 -11.50 6.19
N VAL A 19 1.00 -11.71 5.22
CA VAL A 19 1.31 -11.56 3.79
C VAL A 19 1.71 -10.11 3.47
N GLY A 20 0.99 -9.13 4.00
CA GLY A 20 1.33 -7.71 3.83
C GLY A 20 2.73 -7.35 4.33
N ILE A 21 3.12 -7.82 5.51
CA ILE A 21 4.45 -7.56 6.09
C ILE A 21 5.56 -8.21 5.27
N VAL A 22 5.37 -9.47 4.86
CA VAL A 22 6.37 -10.21 4.06
C VAL A 22 6.58 -9.56 2.70
N ILE A 23 5.50 -9.18 2.01
CA ILE A 23 5.57 -8.49 0.73
C ILE A 23 6.23 -7.12 0.89
N GLY A 24 5.87 -6.36 1.92
CA GLY A 24 6.48 -5.05 2.21
C GLY A 24 7.99 -5.16 2.43
N ALA A 25 8.43 -6.14 3.22
CA ALA A 25 9.85 -6.38 3.46
C ALA A 25 10.61 -6.82 2.19
N ALA A 26 9.98 -7.66 1.35
CA ALA A 26 10.58 -8.08 0.08
C ALA A 26 10.70 -6.91 -0.91
N PHE A 27 9.70 -6.02 -0.97
CA PHE A 27 9.72 -4.88 -1.86
C PHE A 27 10.81 -3.86 -1.49
N GLY A 28 11.03 -3.63 -0.19
CA GLY A 28 12.13 -2.80 0.29
C GLY A 28 13.48 -3.22 -0.31
N LYS A 29 13.76 -4.53 -0.32
CA LYS A 29 14.99 -5.09 -0.92
C LYS A 29 15.13 -4.83 -2.42
N VAL A 30 14.02 -4.79 -3.15
CA VAL A 30 14.06 -4.47 -4.59
C VAL A 30 14.46 -3.01 -4.80
N VAL A 31 13.93 -2.11 -3.97
CA VAL A 31 14.31 -0.70 -4.01
C VAL A 31 15.75 -0.50 -3.51
N ASP A 32 16.18 -1.25 -2.48
CA ASP A 32 17.58 -1.24 -2.02
C ASP A 32 18.52 -1.60 -3.17
N ALA A 33 18.25 -2.71 -3.87
CA ALA A 33 19.05 -3.13 -5.00
C ALA A 33 19.07 -2.11 -6.15
N LEU A 34 17.98 -1.37 -6.36
CA LEU A 34 17.93 -0.29 -7.35
C LEU A 34 18.80 0.90 -6.93
N VAL A 35 18.72 1.30 -5.66
CA VAL A 35 19.50 2.43 -5.13
C VAL A 35 20.98 2.08 -5.10
N GLU A 36 21.33 0.90 -4.60
CA GLU A 36 22.71 0.43 -4.54
C GLU A 36 23.29 0.14 -5.93
N GLY A 37 22.51 -0.45 -6.83
CA GLY A 37 22.98 -0.89 -8.13
C GLY A 37 22.98 0.18 -9.21
N ILE A 38 22.13 1.21 -9.11
CA ILE A 38 22.00 2.24 -10.14
C ILE A 38 22.30 3.63 -9.58
N ILE A 39 21.67 4.02 -8.47
CA ILE A 39 21.78 5.39 -7.95
C ILE A 39 23.18 5.65 -7.37
N ASN A 40 23.69 4.78 -6.49
CA ASN A 40 25.01 4.94 -5.86
C ASN A 40 26.15 5.02 -6.89
N PRO A 41 26.23 4.16 -7.92
CA PRO A 41 27.26 4.30 -8.97
C PRO A 41 27.14 5.60 -9.77
N LEU A 42 25.93 6.09 -10.05
CA LEU A 42 25.74 7.37 -10.74
C LEU A 42 26.26 8.54 -9.90
N ILE A 43 26.04 8.49 -8.58
CA ILE A 43 26.57 9.49 -7.65
C ILE A 43 28.10 9.39 -7.58
N GLY A 44 28.65 8.18 -7.53
CA GLY A 44 30.09 7.97 -7.55
C GLY A 44 30.77 8.43 -8.83
N GLY A 45 30.12 8.25 -9.98
CA GLY A 45 30.60 8.78 -11.25
C GLY A 45 30.58 10.31 -11.33
N LEU A 46 29.59 10.98 -10.72
CA LEU A 46 29.42 12.43 -10.79
C LEU A 46 30.18 13.21 -9.71
N PHE A 47 30.29 12.64 -8.51
CA PHE A 47 30.84 13.33 -7.33
C PHE A 47 32.14 12.68 -6.81
N GLY A 48 32.62 11.60 -7.43
CA GLY A 48 33.84 10.91 -7.02
C GLY A 48 33.78 10.24 -5.65
N ALA A 49 32.58 9.98 -5.12
CA ALA A 49 32.33 9.42 -3.80
C ALA A 49 31.49 8.15 -3.89
N VAL A 50 31.82 7.10 -3.14
CA VAL A 50 31.15 5.78 -3.27
C VAL A 50 29.65 5.85 -2.95
N ASN A 51 29.24 6.84 -2.16
CA ASN A 51 27.86 7.13 -1.81
C ASN A 51 27.71 8.59 -1.37
N PHE A 52 26.47 9.06 -1.21
CA PHE A 52 26.22 10.40 -0.65
C PHE A 52 26.82 10.59 0.75
N ALA A 53 26.88 9.52 1.56
CA ALA A 53 27.41 9.56 2.93
C ALA A 53 28.89 9.95 3.01
N GLU A 54 29.67 9.61 1.99
CA GLU A 54 31.08 9.99 1.84
C GLU A 54 31.25 11.33 1.13
N ALA A 55 30.35 11.68 0.20
CA ALA A 55 30.41 12.96 -0.51
C ALA A 55 30.39 14.16 0.44
N TRP A 56 29.58 14.08 1.50
CA TRP A 56 29.41 15.12 2.53
C TRP A 56 29.76 14.60 3.94
N ALA A 57 30.93 13.99 4.09
CA ALA A 57 31.47 13.60 5.39
C ALA A 57 32.34 14.74 5.97
N VAL A 58 31.93 15.31 7.10
CA VAL A 58 32.77 16.22 7.88
C VAL A 58 33.47 15.40 8.97
N LYS A 59 34.79 15.27 8.88
CA LYS A 59 35.59 14.62 9.92
C LYS A 59 35.93 15.64 11.01
N ILE A 60 35.48 15.37 12.25
CA ILE A 60 35.83 16.14 13.44
C ILE A 60 36.54 15.17 14.41
N GLY A 61 37.87 15.15 14.37
CA GLY A 61 38.67 14.24 15.19
C GLY A 61 38.41 12.76 14.85
N PRO A 62 38.16 11.87 15.83
CA PRO A 62 37.83 10.46 15.56
C PRO A 62 36.38 10.25 15.09
N ALA A 63 35.53 11.29 15.15
CA ALA A 63 34.14 11.19 14.74
C ALA A 63 33.96 11.67 13.29
N THR A 64 33.28 10.85 12.49
CA THR A 64 32.86 11.22 11.13
C THR A 64 31.38 11.54 11.16
N ILE A 65 31.02 12.81 10.92
CA ILE A 65 29.63 13.23 10.78
C ILE A 65 29.28 13.16 9.29
N SER A 66 28.59 12.10 8.90
CA SER A 66 28.14 11.88 7.53
C SER A 66 26.72 12.41 7.33
N PHE A 67 26.58 13.73 7.10
CA PHE A 67 25.30 14.33 6.72
C PHE A 67 24.71 13.70 5.46
N GLY A 68 25.57 13.22 4.57
CA GLY A 68 25.17 12.50 3.38
C GLY A 68 24.45 11.17 3.64
N MET A 69 24.60 10.56 4.82
CA MET A 69 23.85 9.34 5.18
C MET A 69 22.36 9.64 5.35
N VAL A 70 22.02 10.79 5.94
CA VAL A 70 20.64 11.25 6.10
C VAL A 70 20.03 11.57 4.74
N ILE A 71 20.78 12.24 3.86
CA ILE A 71 20.34 12.52 2.49
C ILE A 71 20.11 11.22 1.73
N ASN A 72 21.00 10.24 1.85
CA ASN A 72 20.84 8.93 1.23
C ASN A 72 19.55 8.23 1.71
N ALA A 73 19.31 8.24 3.02
CA ALA A 73 18.10 7.67 3.60
C ALA A 73 16.82 8.38 3.14
N LEU A 74 16.85 9.71 2.99
CA LEU A 74 15.73 10.49 2.46
C LEU A 74 15.45 10.15 0.99
N ILE A 75 16.50 10.04 0.16
CA ILE A 75 16.37 9.64 -1.25
C ILE A 75 15.79 8.25 -1.35
N TYR A 76 16.32 7.30 -0.57
CA TYR A 76 15.79 5.95 -0.50
C TYR A 76 14.30 5.94 -0.13
N PHE A 77 13.92 6.64 0.94
CA PHE A 77 12.53 6.75 1.38
C PHE A 77 11.62 7.31 0.28
N LEU A 78 12.05 8.38 -0.40
CA LEU A 78 11.31 8.99 -1.50
C LEU A 78 11.13 8.03 -2.68
N LEU A 79 12.16 7.25 -3.02
CA LEU A 79 12.10 6.27 -4.09
C LEU A 79 11.17 5.10 -3.75
N VAL A 80 11.24 4.57 -2.53
CA VAL A 80 10.30 3.54 -2.06
C VAL A 80 8.87 4.07 -2.11
N ALA A 81 8.63 5.25 -1.56
CA ALA A 81 7.30 5.88 -1.55
C ALA A 81 6.77 6.10 -2.97
N ALA A 82 7.61 6.61 -3.88
CA ALA A 82 7.25 6.82 -5.29
C ALA A 82 6.94 5.49 -5.99
N ALA A 83 7.74 4.45 -5.77
CA ALA A 83 7.53 3.13 -6.37
C ALA A 83 6.23 2.48 -5.87
N VAL A 84 5.98 2.52 -4.55
CA VAL A 84 4.71 2.02 -3.97
C VAL A 84 3.53 2.82 -4.50
N TYR A 85 3.64 4.15 -4.55
CA TYR A 85 2.58 5.01 -5.06
C TYR A 85 2.25 4.70 -6.53
N PHE A 86 3.26 4.66 -7.40
CA PHE A 86 3.05 4.49 -8.83
C PHE A 86 2.63 3.05 -9.20
N LEU A 87 3.17 2.05 -8.52
CA LEU A 87 2.97 0.64 -8.87
C LEU A 87 1.76 0.01 -8.17
N ILE A 88 1.34 0.52 -7.00
CA ILE A 88 0.21 -0.03 -6.23
C ILE A 88 -0.93 0.99 -6.16
N VAL A 89 -0.66 2.21 -5.69
CA VAL A 89 -1.74 3.19 -5.42
C VAL A 89 -2.40 3.70 -6.70
N VAL A 90 -1.62 4.06 -7.73
CA VAL A 90 -2.16 4.52 -9.02
C VAL A 90 -3.05 3.48 -9.71
N PRO A 91 -2.64 2.21 -9.90
CA PRO A 91 -3.51 1.21 -10.52
C PRO A 91 -4.72 0.87 -9.64
N MET A 92 -4.58 0.81 -8.32
CA MET A 92 -5.74 0.61 -7.44
C MET A 92 -6.72 1.78 -7.53
N ASN A 93 -6.25 3.03 -7.54
CA ASN A 93 -7.11 4.21 -7.68
C ASN A 93 -7.78 4.24 -9.06
N ARG A 94 -7.07 3.86 -10.12
CA ARG A 94 -7.65 3.72 -11.47
C ARG A 94 -8.74 2.65 -11.50
N LEU A 95 -8.49 1.48 -10.93
CA LEU A 95 -9.48 0.40 -10.89
C LEU A 95 -10.70 0.77 -10.04
N ALA A 96 -10.50 1.45 -8.91
CA ALA A 96 -11.57 1.95 -8.06
C ALA A 96 -12.43 3.00 -8.79
N ALA A 97 -11.80 3.89 -9.57
CA ALA A 97 -12.52 4.85 -10.41
C ALA A 97 -13.35 4.15 -11.50
N MET A 98 -12.82 3.09 -12.12
CA MET A 98 -13.55 2.28 -13.10
C MET A 98 -14.74 1.52 -12.49
N ARG A 99 -14.62 1.06 -11.23
CA ARG A 99 -15.75 0.44 -10.52
C ARG A 99 -16.85 1.46 -10.21
N LYS A 100 -16.49 2.65 -9.69
CA LYS A 100 -17.46 3.72 -9.43
C LYS A 100 -18.20 4.17 -10.68
N ALA A 101 -17.51 4.26 -11.82
CA ALA A 101 -18.14 4.57 -13.11
C ALA A 101 -19.07 3.46 -13.62
N LYS A 102 -18.86 2.21 -13.18
CA LYS A 102 -19.72 1.07 -13.53
C LYS A 102 -20.94 0.95 -12.59
N ASP A 103 -20.84 1.47 -11.37
CA ASP A 103 -21.93 1.53 -10.40
C ASP A 103 -22.91 2.70 -10.67
N GLU A 104 -22.59 3.60 -11.62
CA GLU A 104 -23.51 4.65 -12.11
C GLU A 104 -24.55 4.12 -13.12
N GLU A 105 -24.34 2.93 -13.68
CA GLU A 105 -25.43 2.15 -14.24
C GLU A 105 -26.20 1.61 -13.04
N PRO A 106 -27.51 1.89 -12.89
CA PRO A 106 -28.24 1.56 -11.66
C PRO A 106 -28.13 0.06 -11.44
N ALA A 107 -27.23 -0.33 -10.55
CA ALA A 107 -27.06 -1.71 -10.15
C ALA A 107 -28.44 -2.16 -9.70
N ALA A 108 -28.98 -3.19 -10.34
CA ALA A 108 -30.25 -3.76 -9.93
C ALA A 108 -30.17 -3.94 -8.41
N PRO A 109 -31.11 -3.37 -7.63
CA PRO A 109 -30.99 -3.37 -6.18
C PRO A 109 -30.74 -4.80 -5.72
N ALA A 110 -29.82 -4.98 -4.76
CA ALA A 110 -29.52 -6.29 -4.19
C ALA A 110 -30.84 -6.99 -3.83
N ASP A 111 -30.91 -8.31 -3.97
CA ASP A 111 -32.17 -9.04 -3.82
C ASP A 111 -32.85 -8.77 -2.47
N ASP A 112 -32.09 -8.57 -1.40
CA ASP A 112 -32.61 -8.15 -0.10
C ASP A 112 -33.27 -6.76 -0.15
N VAL A 113 -32.67 -5.79 -0.85
CA VAL A 113 -33.23 -4.44 -1.05
C VAL A 113 -34.49 -4.50 -1.91
N ARG A 114 -34.54 -5.39 -2.90
CA ARG A 114 -35.75 -5.63 -3.71
C ARG A 114 -36.86 -6.23 -2.87
N ILE A 115 -36.58 -7.29 -2.12
CA ILE A 115 -37.55 -7.93 -1.22
C ILE A 115 -38.06 -6.92 -0.18
N LEU A 116 -37.19 -6.10 0.41
CA LEU A 116 -37.60 -5.06 1.35
C LEU A 116 -38.47 -3.98 0.69
N THR A 117 -38.22 -3.66 -0.58
CA THR A 117 -39.06 -2.73 -1.37
C THR A 117 -40.43 -3.34 -1.62
N GLU A 118 -40.48 -4.60 -2.04
CA GLU A 118 -41.74 -5.34 -2.25
C GLU A 118 -42.53 -5.49 -0.94
N ILE A 119 -41.87 -5.79 0.18
CA ILE A 119 -42.51 -5.87 1.51
C ILE A 119 -43.07 -4.50 1.92
N ARG A 120 -42.33 -3.41 1.72
CA ARG A 120 -42.81 -2.04 1.99
C ARG A 120 -44.07 -1.75 1.19
N ASP A 121 -44.05 -2.06 -0.10
CA ASP A 121 -45.16 -1.77 -1.01
C ASP A 121 -46.39 -2.63 -0.70
N LEU A 122 -46.20 -3.91 -0.35
CA LEU A 122 -47.26 -4.80 0.14
C LEU A 122 -47.86 -4.32 1.47
N LEU A 123 -47.04 -3.86 2.41
CA LEU A 123 -47.52 -3.30 3.68
C LEU A 123 -48.29 -1.99 3.49
N ALA A 124 -47.81 -1.10 2.62
CA ALA A 124 -48.49 0.15 2.28
C ALA A 124 -49.87 -0.12 1.66
N ASN A 125 -49.99 -1.14 0.80
CA ASN A 125 -51.26 -1.55 0.21
C ASN A 125 -52.21 -2.24 1.21
N ASN A 126 -51.68 -3.01 2.16
CA ASN A 126 -52.50 -3.72 3.16
C ASN A 126 -53.01 -2.82 4.32
N GLN A 127 -52.45 -1.61 4.48
CA GLN A 127 -52.92 -0.62 5.45
C GLN A 127 -54.12 0.22 4.98
N GLN A 128 -54.60 0.01 3.74
CA GLN A 128 -55.86 0.62 3.31
C GLN A 128 -57.04 -0.06 4.05
N PRO A 129 -57.90 0.69 4.77
CA PRO A 129 -58.96 0.12 5.57
C PRO A 129 -59.90 -0.69 4.68
N ARG A 130 -60.05 -1.99 4.98
CA ARG A 130 -61.07 -2.84 4.37
C ARG A 130 -62.44 -2.33 4.83
N VAL A 131 -63.11 -1.59 3.94
CA VAL A 131 -64.51 -1.19 4.07
C VAL A 131 -65.40 -2.37 3.72
#